data_AF-A0A7J7IXK3-F1
#
_entry.id   AF-A0A7J7IXK3-F1
#
_cell.length_a   1.000
_cell.length_b   1.000
_cell.length_c   1.000
_cell.angle_alpha   90.00
_cell.angle_beta   90.00
_cell.angle_gamma   90.00
#
_symmetry.space_group_name_H-M   'P 1'
#
loop_
_entity.id
_entity.type
_entity.pdbx_description
1 polymer ?
#
loop_
_entity_poly.entity_id
_entity_poly.type
_entity_poly.pdbx_seq_one_letter_code
_entity_poly.pdbx_strand_id
1 'polypeptide(L)'
;MTIMADDDSFYTDEYELEKIKAEIAQEKQMKEMLENSTQEMKQTVDQLEKRIDSIDSEGNEWKTRYETQEEINVQLQRQILLLQQKIESTRHNLNRLRRSQHPSDGLSSEDFITEATPQTIANLQKQQSSLQNQIRDLEWRLDQESKAYHKANDERKQYIVDINTANFALDNMLKKAKTQQQAASTANLRNIPEDQRVIDPRRGPIRKTAAVKTLPKIEGSETARF
;
A
#
# COMPACT_ATOMS: atom_id res chain seq x y z
N MET A 1 -69.76 65.60 -9.80
CA MET A 1 -68.90 64.95 -10.81
C MET A 1 -67.54 65.60 -10.65
N THR A 2 -66.55 64.99 -10.03
CA THR A 2 -65.91 63.73 -10.42
C THR A 2 -65.13 63.20 -9.21
N ILE A 3 -65.63 62.17 -8.54
CA ILE A 3 -64.94 61.44 -7.45
C ILE A 3 -64.86 59.93 -7.78
N MET A 4 -65.21 59.53 -9.02
CA MET A 4 -65.30 58.10 -9.40
C MET A 4 -64.13 57.60 -10.26
N ALA A 5 -63.06 58.38 -10.46
CA ALA A 5 -61.93 57.96 -11.30
C ALA A 5 -60.80 57.25 -10.53
N ASP A 6 -60.67 57.51 -9.22
CA ASP A 6 -59.57 56.96 -8.42
C ASP A 6 -59.86 55.54 -7.88
N ASP A 7 -61.14 55.18 -7.75
CA ASP A 7 -61.56 53.86 -7.24
C ASP A 7 -61.31 52.77 -8.30
N ASP A 8 -61.60 53.05 -9.57
CA ASP A 8 -61.44 52.10 -10.69
C ASP A 8 -59.96 51.78 -10.98
N SER A 9 -59.06 52.77 -10.80
CA SER A 9 -57.60 52.61 -10.91
C SER A 9 -57.04 51.68 -9.83
N PHE A 10 -57.55 51.79 -8.60
CA PHE A 10 -57.10 50.99 -7.47
C PHE A 10 -57.50 49.51 -7.63
N TYR A 11 -58.71 49.23 -8.14
CA TYR A 11 -59.16 47.86 -8.44
C TYR A 11 -58.36 47.21 -9.58
N THR A 12 -57.97 47.96 -10.61
CA THR A 12 -57.08 47.43 -11.66
C THR A 12 -55.67 47.13 -11.16
N ASP A 13 -55.12 47.98 -10.29
CA ASP A 13 -53.80 47.76 -9.71
C ASP A 13 -53.80 46.56 -8.75
N GLU A 14 -54.88 46.36 -8.00
CA GLU A 14 -55.05 45.19 -7.12
C GLU A 14 -55.20 43.89 -7.91
N TYR A 15 -55.93 43.92 -9.03
CA TYR A 15 -56.07 42.77 -9.93
C TYR A 15 -54.76 42.39 -10.61
N GLU A 16 -54.01 43.37 -11.14
CA GLU A 16 -52.68 43.14 -11.72
C GLU A 16 -51.68 42.65 -10.66
N LEU A 17 -51.74 43.17 -9.44
CA LEU A 17 -50.93 42.70 -8.32
C LEU A 17 -51.22 41.24 -7.99
N GLU A 18 -52.49 40.83 -7.95
CA GLU A 18 -52.87 39.45 -7.66
C GLU A 18 -52.49 38.48 -8.80
N LYS A 19 -52.62 38.92 -10.05
CA LYS A 19 -52.13 38.19 -11.22
C LYS A 19 -50.61 37.96 -11.18
N ILE A 20 -49.84 39.00 -10.87
CA ILE A 20 -48.37 38.91 -10.72
C ILE A 20 -48.00 37.95 -9.58
N LYS A 21 -48.73 37.97 -8.45
CA LYS A 21 -48.49 37.01 -7.36
C LYS A 21 -48.76 35.57 -7.81
N ALA A 22 -49.82 35.33 -8.58
CA ALA A 22 -50.14 34.01 -9.12
C ALA A 22 -49.08 33.52 -10.10
N GLU A 23 -48.59 34.38 -11.01
CA GLU A 23 -47.49 34.08 -11.93
C GLU A 23 -46.19 33.75 -11.16
N ILE A 24 -45.84 34.55 -10.15
CA ILE A 24 -44.68 34.28 -9.28
C ILE A 24 -44.82 32.93 -8.54
N ALA A 25 -46.03 32.60 -8.08
CA ALA A 25 -46.27 31.32 -7.40
C ALA A 25 -46.11 30.13 -8.37
N GLN A 26 -46.63 30.26 -9.59
CA GLN A 26 -46.47 29.25 -10.63
C GLN A 26 -45.01 29.08 -11.05
N GLU A 27 -44.26 30.18 -11.25
CA GLU A 27 -42.83 30.14 -11.56
C GLU A 27 -42.02 29.48 -10.45
N LYS A 28 -42.33 29.76 -9.18
CA LYS A 28 -41.70 29.10 -8.03
C LYS A 28 -41.94 27.59 -8.03
N GLN A 29 -43.18 27.16 -8.28
CA GLN A 29 -43.51 25.74 -8.38
C GLN A 29 -42.78 25.08 -9.54
N MET A 30 -42.72 25.73 -10.71
CA MET A 30 -42.02 25.21 -11.88
C MET A 30 -40.50 25.09 -11.62
N LYS A 31 -39.92 26.11 -10.98
CA LYS A 31 -38.52 26.08 -10.57
C LYS A 31 -38.24 24.91 -9.62
N GLU A 32 -39.07 24.70 -8.62
CA GLU A 32 -38.93 23.59 -7.67
C GLU A 32 -39.00 22.23 -8.38
N MET A 33 -39.94 22.04 -9.31
CA MET A 33 -40.02 20.82 -10.11
C MET A 33 -38.75 20.58 -10.96
N LEU A 34 -38.19 21.64 -11.56
CA LEU A 34 -36.96 21.55 -12.34
C LEU A 34 -35.72 21.28 -11.45
N GLU A 35 -35.66 21.87 -10.26
CA GLU A 35 -34.61 21.58 -9.27
C GLU A 35 -34.66 20.12 -8.82
N ASN A 36 -35.85 19.59 -8.52
CA ASN A 36 -36.05 18.18 -8.17
C ASN A 36 -35.63 17.26 -9.31
N SER A 37 -36.08 17.52 -10.54
CA SER A 37 -35.69 16.74 -11.72
C SER A 37 -34.18 16.78 -11.97
N THR A 38 -33.55 17.95 -11.80
CA THR A 38 -32.10 18.10 -11.92
C THR A 38 -31.36 17.30 -10.86
N GLN A 39 -31.89 17.26 -9.63
CA GLN A 39 -31.32 16.47 -8.55
C GLN A 39 -31.45 14.96 -8.80
N GLU A 40 -32.60 14.51 -9.29
CA GLU A 40 -32.81 13.11 -9.70
C GLU A 40 -31.88 12.69 -10.85
N MET A 41 -31.70 13.57 -11.85
CA MET A 41 -30.75 13.33 -12.94
C MET A 41 -29.31 13.24 -12.41
N LYS A 42 -28.89 14.13 -11.52
CA LYS A 42 -27.58 14.06 -10.88
C LYS A 42 -27.39 12.74 -10.11
N GLN A 43 -28.39 12.33 -9.33
CA GLN A 43 -28.34 11.04 -8.63
C GLN A 43 -28.26 9.86 -9.60
N THR A 44 -28.95 9.93 -10.73
CA THR A 44 -28.90 8.89 -11.78
C THR A 44 -27.51 8.83 -12.40
N VAL A 45 -26.91 9.98 -12.70
CA VAL A 45 -25.52 10.06 -13.19
C VAL A 45 -24.56 9.46 -12.17
N ASP A 46 -24.65 9.86 -10.89
CA ASP A 46 -23.80 9.31 -9.82
C ASP A 46 -23.93 7.78 -9.69
N GLN A 47 -25.13 7.23 -9.88
CA GLN A 47 -25.36 5.78 -9.85
C GLN A 47 -24.73 5.07 -11.06
N LEU A 48 -24.84 5.68 -12.24
CA LEU A 48 -24.26 5.13 -13.47
C LEU A 48 -22.72 5.17 -13.44
N GLU A 49 -22.13 6.25 -12.93
CA GLU A 49 -20.68 6.37 -12.75
C GLU A 49 -20.15 5.28 -11.81
N LYS A 50 -20.79 5.09 -10.65
CA LYS A 50 -20.43 3.98 -9.73
C LYS A 50 -20.56 2.60 -10.37
N ARG A 51 -21.54 2.41 -11.26
CA ARG A 51 -21.73 1.14 -11.96
C ARG A 51 -20.62 0.89 -12.97
N ILE A 52 -20.16 1.93 -13.68
CA ILE A 52 -19.01 1.83 -14.59
C ILE A 52 -17.76 1.40 -13.82
N ASP A 53 -17.49 2.01 -12.67
CA ASP A 53 -16.34 1.63 -11.83
C ASP A 53 -16.38 0.16 -11.41
N SER A 54 -17.58 -0.38 -11.13
CA SER A 54 -17.73 -1.79 -10.77
C SER A 54 -17.47 -2.73 -11.95
N ILE A 55 -17.83 -2.34 -13.17
CA ILE A 55 -17.64 -3.16 -14.38
C ILE A 55 -16.15 -3.36 -14.69
N ASP A 56 -15.34 -2.32 -14.53
CA ASP A 56 -13.88 -2.42 -14.70
C ASP A 56 -13.25 -3.42 -13.72
N SER A 57 -13.80 -3.52 -12.50
CA SER A 57 -13.34 -4.50 -11.51
C SER A 57 -13.71 -5.94 -11.89
N GLU A 58 -14.91 -6.17 -12.42
CA GLU A 58 -15.37 -7.50 -12.88
C GLU A 58 -14.60 -7.99 -14.11
N GLY A 59 -14.31 -7.07 -15.05
CA GLY A 59 -13.49 -7.38 -16.24
C GLY A 59 -12.10 -7.89 -15.89
N ASN A 60 -11.51 -7.36 -14.81
CA ASN A 60 -10.22 -7.82 -14.29
C ASN A 60 -10.31 -9.19 -13.62
N GLU A 61 -11.44 -9.53 -13.00
CA GLU A 61 -11.62 -10.83 -12.35
C GLU A 61 -11.68 -11.96 -13.39
N TRP A 62 -12.47 -11.80 -14.46
CA TRP A 62 -12.58 -12.84 -15.49
C TRP A 62 -11.27 -13.07 -16.22
N LYS A 63 -10.52 -12.00 -16.48
CA LYS A 63 -9.17 -12.10 -17.06
C LYS A 63 -8.24 -12.88 -16.15
N THR A 64 -8.21 -12.55 -14.85
CA THR A 64 -7.39 -13.27 -13.86
C THR A 64 -7.77 -14.75 -13.77
N ARG A 65 -9.08 -15.06 -13.77
CA ARG A 65 -9.58 -16.45 -13.76
C ARG A 65 -9.17 -17.21 -15.02
N TYR A 66 -9.29 -16.57 -16.19
CA TYR A 66 -8.89 -17.16 -17.46
C TYR A 66 -7.39 -17.47 -17.48
N GLU A 67 -6.54 -16.50 -17.10
CA GLU A 67 -5.08 -16.66 -17.06
C GLU A 67 -4.67 -17.78 -16.09
N THR A 68 -5.26 -17.80 -14.89
CA THR A 68 -5.04 -18.88 -13.91
C THR A 68 -5.45 -20.26 -14.47
N GLN A 69 -6.59 -20.33 -15.17
CA GLN A 69 -7.07 -21.56 -15.77
C GLN A 69 -6.15 -22.04 -16.90
N GLU A 70 -5.62 -21.12 -17.71
CA GLU A 70 -4.66 -21.42 -18.76
C GLU A 70 -3.37 -22.00 -18.16
N GLU A 71 -2.84 -21.40 -17.09
CA GLU A 71 -1.68 -21.92 -16.37
C GLU A 71 -1.91 -23.32 -15.81
N ILE A 72 -3.05 -23.57 -15.18
CA ILE A 72 -3.44 -24.90 -14.67
C ILE A 72 -3.52 -25.91 -15.82
N ASN A 73 -4.11 -25.52 -16.94
CA ASN A 73 -4.21 -26.40 -18.11
C ASN A 73 -2.83 -26.78 -18.65
N VAL A 74 -1.88 -25.83 -18.72
CA VAL A 74 -0.49 -26.10 -19.11
C VAL A 74 0.18 -27.09 -18.14
N GLN A 75 -0.03 -26.92 -16.84
CA GLN A 75 0.51 -27.85 -15.84
C GLN A 75 -0.08 -29.26 -15.99
N LEU A 76 -1.39 -29.37 -16.19
CA LEU A 76 -2.07 -30.66 -16.41
C LEU A 76 -1.56 -31.36 -17.68
N GLN A 77 -1.37 -30.61 -18.78
CA GLN A 77 -0.81 -31.16 -20.01
C GLN A 77 0.61 -31.73 -19.79
N ARG A 78 1.46 -31.03 -19.03
CA ARG A 78 2.79 -31.54 -18.66
C ARG A 78 2.70 -32.81 -17.83
N GLN A 79 1.78 -32.88 -16.87
CA GLN A 79 1.57 -34.08 -16.06
C GLN A 79 1.11 -35.27 -16.90
N ILE A 80 0.20 -35.05 -17.86
CA ILE A 80 -0.25 -36.09 -18.80
C ILE A 80 0.94 -36.65 -19.57
N LEU A 81 1.80 -35.78 -20.12
CA LEU A 81 2.99 -36.22 -20.87
C LEU A 81 3.95 -37.05 -20.01
N LEU A 82 4.22 -36.62 -18.77
CA LEU A 82 5.07 -37.36 -17.84
C LEU A 82 4.49 -38.74 -17.49
N LEU A 83 3.18 -38.81 -17.26
CA LEU A 83 2.50 -40.07 -16.96
C LEU A 83 2.50 -41.01 -18.17
N GLN A 84 2.25 -40.49 -19.38
CA GLN A 84 2.34 -41.26 -20.62
C GLN A 84 3.75 -41.85 -20.80
N GLN A 85 4.79 -41.03 -20.64
CA GLN A 85 6.18 -41.49 -20.72
C GLN A 85 6.50 -42.57 -19.67
N LYS A 86 5.98 -42.44 -18.45
CA LYS A 86 6.16 -43.43 -17.38
C LYS A 86 5.45 -44.75 -17.69
N ILE A 87 4.25 -44.69 -18.26
CA ILE A 87 3.51 -45.87 -18.72
C ILE A 87 4.28 -46.57 -19.85
N GLU A 88 4.75 -45.82 -20.84
CA GLU A 88 5.54 -46.37 -21.96
C GLU A 88 6.84 -47.02 -21.47
N SER A 89 7.56 -46.36 -20.55
CA SER A 89 8.79 -46.91 -19.96
C SER A 89 8.53 -48.21 -19.22
N THR A 90 7.44 -48.27 -18.43
CA THR A 90 7.04 -49.48 -17.71
C THR A 90 6.65 -50.60 -18.68
N ARG A 91 5.91 -50.28 -19.74
CA ARG A 91 5.52 -51.24 -20.78
C ARG A 91 6.73 -51.76 -21.55
N HIS A 92 7.69 -50.91 -21.87
CA HIS A 92 8.95 -51.31 -22.52
C HIS A 92 9.76 -52.24 -21.60
N ASN A 93 9.88 -51.92 -20.31
CA ASN A 93 10.54 -52.76 -19.33
C ASN A 93 9.86 -54.14 -19.19
N LEU A 94 8.53 -54.17 -19.12
CA LEU A 94 7.77 -55.42 -19.05
C LEU A 94 7.94 -56.27 -20.32
N ASN A 95 7.92 -55.64 -21.50
CA ASN A 95 8.13 -56.33 -22.77
C ASN A 95 9.55 -56.88 -22.90
N ARG A 96 10.57 -56.17 -22.39
CA ARG A 96 11.94 -56.69 -22.28
C ARG A 96 11.99 -57.92 -21.37
N LEU A 97 11.36 -57.85 -20.20
CA LEU A 97 11.31 -58.95 -19.24
C LEU A 97 10.60 -60.19 -19.83
N ARG A 98 9.51 -59.97 -20.57
CA ARG A 98 8.76 -61.05 -21.24
C ARG A 98 9.53 -61.67 -22.41
N ARG A 99 10.37 -60.88 -23.10
CA ARG A 99 11.27 -61.38 -24.15
C ARG A 99 12.44 -62.18 -23.57
N SER A 100 12.93 -61.83 -22.39
CA SER A 100 13.92 -62.65 -21.66
C SER A 100 13.33 -63.93 -21.04
N GLN A 101 12.00 -64.08 -21.03
CA GLN A 101 11.30 -65.29 -20.53
C GLN A 101 10.93 -66.28 -21.65
N HIS A 102 11.37 -66.09 -22.90
CA HIS A 102 11.14 -67.11 -23.92
C HIS A 102 12.08 -68.31 -23.68
N PRO A 103 11.55 -69.55 -23.56
CA PRO A 103 12.33 -70.70 -23.13
C PRO A 103 13.17 -71.23 -24.30
N SER A 104 14.45 -70.92 -24.31
CA SER A 104 15.46 -71.82 -24.85
C SER A 104 16.34 -72.24 -23.69
N ASP A 105 16.24 -73.51 -23.35
CA ASP A 105 17.12 -74.27 -22.46
C ASP A 105 17.06 -73.96 -20.95
N GLY A 106 16.13 -74.65 -20.29
CA GLY A 106 16.46 -75.46 -19.10
C GLY A 106 17.25 -74.85 -17.95
N LEU A 107 16.93 -73.64 -17.49
CA LEU A 107 17.50 -73.11 -16.24
C LEU A 107 16.39 -72.80 -15.21
N SER A 108 16.65 -73.27 -13.99
CA SER A 108 15.73 -73.38 -12.87
C SER A 108 15.23 -72.02 -12.39
N SER A 109 14.00 -71.99 -11.85
CA SER A 109 13.33 -70.82 -11.26
C SER A 109 14.11 -70.13 -10.11
N GLU A 110 15.22 -70.70 -9.68
CA GLU A 110 16.15 -70.16 -8.68
C GLU A 110 17.03 -69.02 -9.23
N ASP A 111 17.30 -69.01 -10.54
CA ASP A 111 18.11 -67.96 -11.22
C ASP A 111 17.32 -66.66 -11.46
N PHE A 112 16.03 -66.63 -11.09
CA PHE A 112 15.19 -65.44 -11.27
C PHE A 112 15.15 -64.55 -10.02
N ILE A 113 15.56 -65.07 -8.87
CA ILE A 113 15.66 -64.32 -7.60
C ILE A 113 17.09 -63.76 -7.41
N THR A 114 18.05 -64.25 -8.20
CA THR A 114 19.48 -63.90 -8.20
C THR A 114 19.86 -63.61 -9.65
N GLU A 115 20.28 -62.42 -10.08
CA GLU A 115 21.52 -61.83 -9.62
C GLU A 115 21.67 -60.43 -10.23
N ALA A 116 21.96 -59.46 -9.37
CA ALA A 116 22.55 -58.21 -9.77
C ALA A 116 23.87 -58.52 -10.50
N THR A 117 23.85 -58.54 -11.83
CA THR A 117 25.06 -58.74 -12.63
C THR A 117 26.16 -57.78 -12.13
N PRO A 118 27.44 -58.19 -12.09
CA PRO A 118 28.54 -57.33 -11.64
C PRO A 118 28.53 -55.95 -12.32
N GLN A 119 28.07 -55.90 -13.57
CA GLN A 119 27.87 -54.66 -14.32
C GLN A 119 26.76 -53.76 -13.76
N THR A 120 25.62 -54.33 -13.37
CA THR A 120 24.53 -53.54 -12.74
C THR A 120 24.94 -53.03 -11.36
N ILE A 121 25.66 -53.83 -10.57
CA ILE A 121 26.21 -53.40 -9.28
C ILE A 121 27.22 -52.26 -9.49
N ALA A 122 28.15 -52.40 -10.44
CA ALA A 122 29.15 -51.36 -10.74
C ALA A 122 28.51 -50.05 -11.23
N ASN A 123 27.45 -50.13 -12.04
CA ASN A 123 26.71 -48.95 -12.50
C ASN A 123 25.98 -48.25 -11.34
N LEU A 124 25.34 -49.00 -10.45
CA LEU A 124 24.67 -48.45 -9.28
C LEU A 124 25.66 -47.85 -8.29
N GLN A 125 26.82 -48.49 -8.08
CA GLN A 125 27.91 -47.93 -7.27
C GLN A 125 28.45 -46.62 -7.86
N LYS A 126 28.64 -46.55 -9.18
CA LYS A 126 29.04 -45.31 -9.85
C LYS A 126 28.01 -44.19 -9.70
N GLN A 127 26.72 -44.51 -9.86
CA GLN A 127 25.63 -43.55 -9.65
C GLN A 127 25.55 -43.10 -8.19
N GLN A 128 25.70 -44.03 -7.24
CA GLN A 128 25.77 -43.73 -5.81
C GLN A 128 26.91 -42.76 -5.51
N SER A 129 28.14 -43.04 -5.97
CA SER A 129 29.29 -42.15 -5.77
C SER A 129 29.09 -40.78 -6.42
N SER A 130 28.47 -40.74 -7.61
CA SER A 130 28.13 -39.49 -8.29
C SER A 130 27.13 -38.66 -7.49
N LEU A 131 26.06 -39.27 -7.00
CA LEU A 131 25.04 -38.59 -6.19
C LEU A 131 25.60 -38.12 -4.84
N GLN A 132 26.43 -38.94 -4.19
CA GLN A 132 27.12 -38.55 -2.96
C GLN A 132 28.04 -37.35 -3.18
N ASN A 133 28.73 -37.27 -4.31
CA ASN A 133 29.56 -36.11 -4.64
C ASN A 133 28.71 -34.86 -4.93
N GLN A 134 27.58 -35.01 -5.62
CA GLN A 134 26.65 -33.90 -5.84
C GLN A 134 26.06 -33.38 -4.52
N ILE A 135 25.70 -34.26 -3.59
CA ILE A 135 25.24 -33.86 -2.26
C ILE A 135 26.31 -33.03 -1.56
N ARG A 136 27.56 -33.51 -1.54
CA ARG A 136 28.68 -32.80 -0.90
C ARG A 136 28.94 -31.42 -1.54
N ASP A 137 28.83 -31.31 -2.86
CA ASP A 137 28.95 -30.02 -3.57
C ASP A 137 27.82 -29.06 -3.20
N LEU A 138 26.57 -29.55 -3.18
CA LEU A 138 25.42 -28.75 -2.77
C LEU A 138 25.51 -28.30 -1.31
N GLU A 139 25.93 -29.18 -0.40
CA GLU A 139 26.20 -28.85 1.00
C GLU A 139 27.27 -27.75 1.12
N TRP A 140 28.37 -27.87 0.36
CA TRP A 140 29.42 -26.85 0.36
C TRP A 140 28.91 -25.51 -0.18
N ARG A 141 28.16 -25.51 -1.28
CA ARG A 141 27.56 -24.30 -1.85
C ARG A 141 26.60 -23.63 -0.87
N LEU A 142 25.77 -24.42 -0.18
CA LEU A 142 24.85 -23.94 0.84
C LEU A 142 25.60 -23.29 2.02
N ASP A 143 26.70 -23.90 2.47
CA ASP A 143 27.56 -23.33 3.51
C ASP A 143 28.19 -22.00 3.07
N GLN A 144 28.65 -21.90 1.81
CA GLN A 144 29.17 -20.65 1.26
C GLN A 144 28.08 -19.57 1.16
N GLU A 145 26.89 -19.93 0.69
CA GLU A 145 25.76 -19.00 0.59
C GLU A 145 25.32 -18.51 1.98
N SER A 146 25.27 -19.41 2.97
CA SER A 146 24.99 -19.06 4.37
C SER A 146 26.02 -18.06 4.93
N LYS A 147 27.32 -18.29 4.70
CA LYS A 147 28.38 -17.36 5.10
C LYS A 147 28.25 -16.00 4.41
N ALA A 148 27.99 -15.99 3.11
CA ALA A 148 27.79 -14.75 2.35
C ALA A 148 26.56 -13.98 2.86
N TYR A 149 25.46 -14.68 3.14
CA TYR A 149 24.25 -14.11 3.71
C TYR A 149 24.50 -13.50 5.09
N HIS A 150 25.18 -14.22 5.98
CA HIS A 150 25.51 -13.71 7.31
C HIS A 150 26.37 -12.45 7.24
N LYS A 151 27.40 -12.47 6.38
CA LYS A 151 28.24 -11.30 6.13
C LYS A 151 27.42 -10.09 5.65
N ALA A 152 26.61 -10.27 4.61
CA ALA A 152 25.77 -9.20 4.08
C ALA A 152 24.73 -8.70 5.10
N ASN A 153 24.17 -9.60 5.91
CA ASN A 153 23.21 -9.21 6.95
C ASN A 153 23.88 -8.44 8.09
N ASP A 154 25.11 -8.79 8.47
CA ASP A 154 25.86 -8.04 9.48
C ASP A 154 26.30 -6.66 8.96
N GLU A 155 26.71 -6.55 7.69
CA GLU A 155 26.93 -5.26 7.02
C GLU A 155 25.65 -4.41 7.00
N ARG A 156 24.50 -5.01 6.68
CA ARG A 156 23.20 -4.31 6.73
C ARG A 156 22.87 -3.80 8.14
N LYS A 157 23.10 -4.60 9.18
CA LYS A 157 22.91 -4.16 10.58
C LYS A 157 23.85 -3.01 10.91
N GLN A 158 25.12 -3.07 10.47
CA GLN A 158 26.07 -1.99 10.68
C GLN A 158 25.58 -0.69 10.04
N TYR A 159 25.13 -0.73 8.78
CA TYR A 159 24.58 0.45 8.12
C TYR A 159 23.37 1.03 8.84
N ILE A 160 22.51 0.19 9.42
CA ILE A 160 21.38 0.67 10.23
C ILE A 160 21.87 1.43 11.46
N VAL A 161 22.90 0.91 12.15
CA VAL A 161 23.50 1.60 13.29
C VAL A 161 24.10 2.93 12.84
N ASP A 162 24.87 2.95 11.75
CA ASP A 162 25.50 4.17 11.23
C ASP A 162 24.47 5.23 10.83
N ILE A 163 23.37 4.83 10.18
CA ILE A 163 22.24 5.71 9.84
C ILE A 163 21.62 6.30 11.11
N ASN A 164 21.37 5.47 12.12
CA ASN A 164 20.80 5.93 13.38
C ASN A 164 21.74 6.91 14.10
N THR A 165 23.03 6.64 14.11
CA THR A 165 24.05 7.54 14.68
C THR A 165 24.12 8.86 13.92
N ALA A 166 24.10 8.83 12.58
CA ALA A 166 24.10 10.02 11.74
C ALA A 166 22.83 10.86 11.95
N ASN A 167 21.66 10.22 12.02
CA ASN A 167 20.39 10.88 12.31
C ASN A 167 20.40 11.55 13.68
N PHE A 168 20.94 10.87 14.71
CA PHE A 168 21.09 11.46 16.04
C PHE A 168 22.04 12.67 16.05
N ALA A 169 23.16 12.58 15.33
CA ALA A 169 24.08 13.71 15.18
C ALA A 169 23.41 14.90 14.47
N LEU A 170 22.66 14.64 13.40
CA LEU A 170 21.93 15.65 12.64
C LEU A 170 20.86 16.35 13.50
N ASP A 171 20.07 15.59 14.26
CA ASP A 171 19.06 16.14 15.17
C ASP A 171 19.70 17.05 16.24
N ASN A 172 20.83 16.64 16.81
CA ASN A 172 21.58 17.47 17.75
C ASN A 172 22.14 18.75 17.11
N MET A 173 22.61 18.68 15.86
CA MET A 173 23.05 19.86 15.12
C MET A 173 21.89 20.82 14.82
N LEU A 174 20.73 20.30 14.41
CA LEU A 174 19.53 21.10 14.17
C LEU A 174 19.03 21.78 15.45
N LYS A 175 19.03 21.06 16.59
CA LYS A 175 18.71 21.63 17.90
C LYS A 175 19.67 22.76 18.27
N LYS A 176 20.99 22.55 18.12
CA LYS A 176 21.99 23.59 18.37
C LYS A 176 21.80 24.81 17.47
N ALA A 177 21.54 24.61 16.18
CA ALA A 177 21.29 25.70 15.23
C ALA A 177 20.05 26.52 15.60
N LYS A 178 18.95 25.86 16.01
CA LYS A 178 17.74 26.55 16.51
C LYS A 178 18.02 27.37 17.77
N THR A 179 18.73 26.81 18.74
CA THR A 179 19.11 27.54 19.97
C THR A 179 20.02 28.73 19.66
N GLN A 180 20.94 28.58 18.71
CA GLN A 180 21.87 29.65 18.32
C GLN A 180 21.18 30.77 17.54
N GLN A 181 20.17 30.46 16.71
CA GLN A 181 19.30 31.45 16.08
C GLN A 181 18.45 32.21 17.10
N GLN A 182 17.91 31.53 18.11
CA GLN A 182 17.19 32.18 19.22
C GLN A 182 18.12 33.03 20.11
N ALA A 183 19.37 32.60 20.31
CA ALA A 183 20.38 33.37 21.03
C ALA A 183 20.83 34.62 20.23
N ALA A 184 20.95 34.52 18.91
CA ALA A 184 21.30 35.67 18.05
C ALA A 184 20.17 36.70 17.95
N SER A 185 18.91 36.27 17.87
CA SER A 185 17.76 37.18 17.90
C SER A 185 17.60 37.89 19.25
N THR A 186 17.88 37.19 20.37
CA THR A 186 17.89 37.79 21.70
C THR A 186 19.13 38.63 21.99
N ALA A 187 20.30 38.33 21.39
CA ALA A 187 21.49 39.17 21.48
C ALA A 187 21.33 40.51 20.73
N ASN A 188 20.65 40.51 19.58
CA ASN A 188 20.29 41.75 18.88
C ASN A 188 19.33 42.64 19.68
N LEU A 189 18.53 42.07 20.60
CA LEU A 189 17.68 42.79 21.57
C LEU A 189 18.41 43.19 22.87
N ARG A 190 19.66 42.74 23.07
CA ARG A 190 20.48 43.01 24.26
C ARG A 190 21.60 44.01 24.01
N ASN A 191 21.79 44.48 22.77
CA ASN A 191 22.73 45.55 22.41
C ASN A 191 22.22 46.97 22.71
N ILE A 192 21.10 47.12 23.43
CA ILE A 192 20.69 48.41 23.97
C ILE A 192 21.19 48.46 25.42
N PRO A 193 22.10 49.40 25.76
CA PRO A 193 22.51 49.61 27.14
C PRO A 193 21.29 49.75 28.03
N GLU A 194 21.31 49.12 29.20
CA GLU A 194 20.15 49.00 30.10
C GLU A 194 19.49 50.36 30.42
N ASP A 195 20.28 51.43 30.44
CA ASP A 195 19.83 52.81 30.72
C ASP A 195 19.19 53.52 29.50
N GLN A 196 19.06 52.86 28.35
CA GLN A 196 18.51 53.42 27.10
C GLN A 196 17.29 52.67 26.56
N ARG A 197 16.74 51.69 27.30
CA ARG A 197 15.46 51.08 26.92
C ARG A 197 14.35 52.12 27.06
N VAL A 198 13.86 52.65 25.95
CA VAL A 198 12.72 53.58 25.88
C VAL A 198 11.60 52.86 25.11
N ILE A 199 10.53 52.48 25.81
CA ILE A 199 9.35 51.84 25.18
C ILE A 199 8.50 52.88 24.43
N ASP A 200 8.52 54.15 24.88
CA ASP A 200 7.79 55.27 24.29
C ASP A 200 8.66 56.55 24.26
N PRO A 201 8.97 57.11 23.07
CA PRO A 201 9.86 58.28 22.91
C PRO A 201 9.46 59.52 23.71
N ARG A 202 8.18 59.66 24.09
CA ARG A 202 7.69 60.83 24.86
C ARG A 202 7.91 60.71 26.37
N ARG A 203 8.29 59.53 26.87
CA ARG A 203 8.35 59.24 28.32
C ARG A 203 9.75 59.11 28.92
N GLY A 204 10.81 59.23 28.11
CA GLY A 204 12.20 59.22 28.56
C GLY A 204 12.71 57.85 29.05
N PRO A 205 13.98 57.77 29.50
CA PRO A 205 14.64 56.52 29.91
C PRO A 205 13.95 55.85 31.10
N ILE A 206 13.78 54.52 31.05
CA ILE A 206 13.11 53.75 32.11
C ILE A 206 13.98 53.76 33.39
N ARG A 207 13.52 54.48 34.43
CA ARG A 207 14.17 54.45 35.75
C ARG A 207 13.79 53.16 36.49
N LYS A 208 14.80 52.40 36.96
CA LYS A 208 14.61 51.16 37.72
C LYS A 208 14.05 51.43 39.13
N THR A 209 12.73 51.58 39.25
CA THR A 209 12.07 51.69 40.56
C THR A 209 10.95 50.69 40.80
N ALA A 210 10.78 49.67 39.95
CA ALA A 210 9.75 48.65 40.15
C ALA A 210 10.38 47.27 40.39
N ALA A 211 10.80 47.00 41.62
CA ALA A 211 11.05 45.64 42.07
C ALA A 211 9.70 44.94 42.34
N VAL A 212 9.00 44.52 41.28
CA VAL A 212 7.82 43.65 41.43
C VAL A 212 8.32 42.21 41.50
N LYS A 213 8.45 41.68 42.71
CA LYS A 213 9.03 40.34 42.96
C LYS A 213 8.07 39.18 42.71
N THR A 214 6.81 39.40 42.33
CA THR A 214 5.87 38.32 42.01
C THR A 214 4.80 38.78 41.04
N LEU A 215 4.63 38.05 39.94
CA LEU A 215 3.48 38.19 39.04
C LEU A 215 2.25 37.47 39.65
N PRO A 216 1.02 37.96 39.42
CA PRO A 216 -0.19 37.28 39.86
C PRO A 216 -0.30 35.89 39.21
N LYS A 217 -0.70 34.86 39.98
CA LYS A 217 -0.98 33.52 39.46
C LYS A 217 -2.24 33.57 38.59
N ILE A 218 -2.15 33.02 37.40
CA ILE A 218 -3.27 32.83 36.49
C ILE A 218 -3.93 31.51 36.89
N GLU A 219 -5.19 31.55 37.35
CA GLU A 219 -5.96 30.32 37.57
C GLU A 219 -6.41 29.75 36.24
N GLY A 220 -6.12 28.47 36.01
CA GLY A 220 -6.41 27.77 34.76
C GLY A 220 -5.45 26.62 34.47
N SER A 221 -5.08 25.84 35.48
CA SER A 221 -4.49 24.53 35.28
C SER A 221 -5.62 23.52 35.10
N GLU A 222 -6.04 23.28 33.86
CA GLU A 222 -6.71 22.01 33.55
C GLU A 222 -5.69 21.06 32.92
N THR A 223 -5.48 20.00 33.67
CA THR A 223 -4.76 18.79 33.31
C THR A 223 -5.39 18.16 32.07
N ALA A 224 -4.75 18.30 30.91
CA ALA A 224 -4.99 17.41 29.78
C ALA A 224 -4.03 16.22 29.88
N ARG A 225 -4.55 15.10 30.38
CA ARG A 225 -3.94 13.77 30.25
C ARG A 225 -3.95 13.38 28.77
N PHE A 226 -2.79 13.01 28.23
CA PHE A 226 -2.60 11.90 27.32
C PHE A 226 -1.24 11.27 27.60
#